data_AF-A0A7X9AQ54-F1
#
_entry.id   AF-A0A7X9AQ54-F1
#
_cell.length_a   1.000
_cell.length_b   1.000
_cell.length_c   1.000
_cell.angle_alpha   90.00
_cell.angle_beta   90.00
_cell.angle_gamma   90.00
#
_symmetry.space_group_name_H-M   'P 1'
#
loop_
_entity.id
_entity.type
_entity.pdbx_description
1 polymer ?
#
loop_
_entity_poly.entity_id
_entity_poly.type
_entity_poly.pdbx_seq_one_letter_code
_entity_poly.pdbx_strand_id
1 'polypeptide(L)'
;MTVKRALFLASICGLLTVVSCQNLEPAKTAQVPKSISGTPSAAEPGRKKLIGHSWDLLRVTPEDLHRNLEKLEALPLDGISITVNVKPPEGKARRFSAAYTDQPWDRQWFAKDLEHIKAVCRGRLRHNLITSYWAPHRRLAWNDDAAWSNAAHNFAVIAWLAKQSGCKGILMDPEDYPRSQQYTLLPEDGNYQATAALARQRGAQVMRAMSAEFPDAVFLSFWFLSMNSSLYLRRGDPAENVARAGNLWVPFINGLLDALPPDAVMVDATENAYRHRFETYDFYKSALQISRNALLLVAPENHVKYRNQVQVGFGLYLDMYRTEPTSRWYFPELDGSRLKRLQANFNQAISTADEYCWVYGEKYDWIKWDVTKNNKDNETWEDILPGFNRTLALLRDPEAAAREWLAEKQKAGALVNLISNPECTPKTGEAMPTPAEDWVAGSLPPGWSFWQAEEKLGAFGLDSSKGRGDKFSARAEGTGNGCMIVKASVQAGRLYVVETWCHGGSNPVVRVRWTHNGVWQVPDQDVFINYETTPDAQGWRRGVGVAEVPAGVNELVVLMSDRLAPGETVWFDQPAVYAME
;
A
#
# COMPACT_ATOMS: atom_id res chain seq x y z
N MET A 1 50.94 19.37 -11.59
CA MET A 1 51.30 20.39 -10.58
C MET A 1 50.20 21.46 -10.56
N THR A 2 49.53 21.54 -9.41
CA THR A 2 49.02 22.76 -8.76
C THR A 2 47.98 23.66 -9.45
N VAL A 3 46.70 23.40 -9.14
CA VAL A 3 45.65 24.29 -8.58
C VAL A 3 45.68 25.79 -8.94
N LYS A 4 44.55 26.34 -9.47
CA LYS A 4 43.68 27.38 -8.83
C LYS A 4 42.70 28.08 -9.80
N ARG A 5 41.41 28.04 -9.41
CA ARG A 5 40.43 29.16 -9.23
C ARG A 5 40.14 30.10 -10.43
N ALA A 6 39.00 30.78 -10.58
CA ALA A 6 37.65 30.82 -9.99
C ALA A 6 36.88 31.92 -10.77
N LEU A 7 35.58 31.71 -10.96
CA LEU A 7 34.44 32.65 -11.03
C LEU A 7 34.46 34.03 -11.74
N PHE A 8 33.29 34.28 -12.36
CA PHE A 8 32.39 35.47 -12.32
C PHE A 8 32.13 36.29 -13.60
N LEU A 9 30.84 36.57 -13.76
CA LEU A 9 30.07 37.31 -14.78
C LEU A 9 30.49 38.78 -14.96
N ALA A 10 30.26 39.37 -16.15
CA ALA A 10 29.11 40.28 -16.43
C ALA A 10 29.29 41.17 -17.70
N SER A 11 28.14 41.36 -18.39
CA SER A 11 27.66 42.55 -19.15
C SER A 11 28.42 43.12 -20.33
N ILE A 12 27.72 43.27 -21.47
CA ILE A 12 27.64 44.52 -22.27
C ILE A 12 26.22 44.72 -22.83
N CYS A 13 25.69 45.92 -22.63
CA CYS A 13 24.42 46.45 -23.13
C CYS A 13 24.57 47.20 -24.48
N GLY A 14 23.47 47.31 -25.24
CA GLY A 14 23.03 48.57 -25.85
C GLY A 14 22.98 48.64 -27.37
N LEU A 15 21.78 48.82 -27.94
CA LEU A 15 21.36 50.12 -28.51
C LEU A 15 19.85 50.16 -28.81
N LEU A 16 19.21 51.26 -28.41
CA LEU A 16 17.81 51.63 -28.61
C LEU A 16 17.61 52.37 -29.94
N THR A 17 16.40 52.24 -30.52
CA THR A 17 15.75 53.37 -31.20
C THR A 17 14.24 53.35 -30.92
N VAL A 18 13.71 54.54 -30.65
CA VAL A 18 12.38 54.85 -30.10
C VAL A 18 11.38 55.14 -31.22
N VAL A 19 10.17 54.57 -31.18
CA VAL A 19 8.97 55.15 -31.78
C VAL A 19 7.73 54.87 -30.91
N SER A 20 7.20 55.96 -30.33
CA SER A 20 5.81 56.31 -29.99
C SER A 20 4.83 55.26 -29.44
N CYS A 21 4.42 55.46 -28.18
CA CYS A 21 3.23 54.87 -27.56
C CYS A 21 1.93 55.34 -28.24
N GLN A 22 1.10 54.39 -28.67
CA GLN A 22 -0.35 54.56 -28.75
C GLN A 22 -1.03 53.29 -28.21
N ASN A 23 -2.13 53.51 -27.50
CA ASN A 23 -2.88 52.59 -26.67
C ASN A 23 -3.31 51.29 -27.38
N LEU A 24 -2.97 50.15 -26.79
CA LEU A 24 -3.65 48.87 -27.02
C LEU A 24 -3.95 48.24 -25.66
N GLU A 25 -5.22 48.23 -25.29
CA GLU A 25 -5.73 47.49 -24.13
C GLU A 25 -5.48 45.98 -24.28
N PRO A 26 -5.08 45.26 -23.22
CA PRO A 26 -4.94 43.81 -23.29
C PRO A 26 -6.32 43.14 -23.42
N ALA A 27 -6.42 42.21 -24.37
CA ALA A 27 -7.61 41.44 -24.66
C ALA A 27 -8.16 40.73 -23.41
N LYS A 28 -9.45 40.97 -23.12
CA LYS A 28 -10.21 40.27 -22.09
C LYS A 28 -10.36 38.79 -22.47
N THR A 29 -9.59 37.91 -21.82
CA THR A 29 -9.89 36.48 -21.76
C THR A 29 -11.14 36.28 -20.92
N ALA A 30 -12.24 35.89 -21.56
CA ALA A 30 -13.44 35.46 -20.87
C ALA A 30 -13.12 34.19 -20.05
N GLN A 31 -12.98 34.34 -18.73
CA GLN A 31 -13.01 33.20 -17.81
C GLN A 31 -14.44 32.69 -17.74
N VAL A 32 -14.68 31.53 -18.33
CA VAL A 32 -15.88 30.73 -18.05
C VAL A 32 -15.69 30.14 -16.66
N PRO A 33 -16.51 30.48 -15.65
CA PRO A 33 -16.41 29.85 -14.34
C PRO A 33 -16.89 28.41 -14.49
N LYS A 34 -15.97 27.44 -14.39
CA LYS A 34 -16.34 26.04 -14.15
C LYS A 34 -17.02 25.97 -12.78
N SER A 35 -18.31 25.64 -12.76
CA SER A 35 -18.95 25.18 -11.54
C SER A 35 -18.31 23.85 -11.13
N ILE A 36 -17.37 23.92 -10.19
CA ILE A 36 -16.88 22.73 -9.48
C ILE A 36 -17.93 22.41 -8.41
N SER A 37 -19.10 21.94 -8.85
CA SER A 37 -20.09 21.32 -7.98
C SER A 37 -19.75 19.84 -7.89
N GLY A 38 -19.10 19.48 -6.79
CA GLY A 38 -18.59 18.15 -6.54
C GLY A 38 -17.18 18.29 -6.02
N THR A 39 -17.04 18.50 -4.72
CA THR A 39 -15.85 18.02 -4.02
C THR A 39 -15.71 16.56 -4.45
N PRO A 40 -14.64 16.15 -5.16
CA PRO A 40 -14.39 14.74 -5.33
C PRO A 40 -14.46 14.13 -3.94
N SER A 41 -15.22 13.04 -3.76
CA SER A 41 -14.99 12.20 -2.59
C SER A 41 -13.51 11.94 -2.59
N ALA A 42 -12.78 12.53 -1.64
CA ALA A 42 -11.35 12.32 -1.55
C ALA A 42 -11.16 10.81 -1.54
N ALA A 43 -10.45 10.28 -2.55
CA ALA A 43 -9.89 8.95 -2.43
C ALA A 43 -9.17 8.92 -1.07
N GLU A 44 -9.43 7.92 -0.23
CA GLU A 44 -8.71 7.81 1.05
C GLU A 44 -7.21 7.91 0.75
N PRO A 45 -6.51 8.97 1.17
CA PRO A 45 -5.13 9.16 0.78
C PRO A 45 -4.28 7.96 1.19
N GLY A 46 -3.61 7.32 0.23
CA GLY A 46 -2.34 6.61 0.43
C GLY A 46 -2.32 5.37 1.32
N ARG A 47 -3.45 4.83 1.80
CA ARG A 47 -3.44 3.57 2.56
C ARG A 47 -3.16 2.39 1.64
N LYS A 48 -2.15 1.58 1.99
CA LYS A 48 -1.85 0.33 1.30
C LYS A 48 -2.91 -0.70 1.63
N LYS A 49 -3.22 -1.56 0.67
CA LYS A 49 -4.35 -2.48 0.69
C LYS A 49 -3.87 -3.89 0.43
N LEU A 50 -4.22 -4.81 1.31
CA LEU A 50 -3.95 -6.23 1.16
C LEU A 50 -5.23 -6.98 0.76
N ILE A 51 -5.18 -7.59 -0.42
CA ILE A 51 -6.29 -8.39 -0.96
C ILE A 51 -5.95 -9.86 -0.80
N GLY A 52 -6.76 -10.58 -0.01
CA GLY A 52 -6.64 -12.04 0.10
C GLY A 52 -7.09 -12.74 -1.18
N HIS A 53 -6.27 -13.63 -1.71
CA HIS A 53 -6.58 -14.51 -2.83
C HIS A 53 -5.99 -15.90 -2.58
N SER A 54 -6.68 -16.98 -2.93
CA SER A 54 -6.18 -18.33 -2.61
C SER A 54 -7.11 -19.41 -3.13
N TRP A 55 -6.63 -20.65 -3.16
CA TRP A 55 -7.47 -21.78 -3.57
C TRP A 55 -8.69 -21.99 -2.67
N ASP A 56 -8.61 -21.73 -1.36
CA ASP A 56 -9.77 -21.86 -0.47
C ASP A 56 -10.83 -20.79 -0.78
N LEU A 57 -10.44 -19.53 -0.95
CA LEU A 57 -11.33 -18.44 -1.39
C LEU A 57 -11.95 -18.69 -2.77
N LEU A 58 -11.22 -19.33 -3.69
CA LEU A 58 -11.71 -19.70 -5.01
C LEU A 58 -12.67 -20.91 -5.01
N ARG A 59 -12.72 -21.70 -3.92
CA ARG A 59 -13.53 -22.92 -3.80
C ARG A 59 -14.85 -22.70 -3.07
N VAL A 60 -14.99 -21.58 -2.36
CA VAL A 60 -16.19 -21.24 -1.57
C VAL A 60 -17.18 -20.39 -2.37
N THR A 61 -18.44 -20.41 -1.96
CA THR A 61 -19.50 -19.58 -2.56
C THR A 61 -19.70 -18.27 -1.79
N PRO A 62 -20.35 -17.25 -2.37
CA PRO A 62 -20.71 -16.04 -1.62
C PRO A 62 -21.51 -16.31 -0.33
N GLU A 63 -22.36 -17.33 -0.32
CA GLU A 63 -23.09 -17.76 0.89
C GLU A 63 -22.14 -18.27 1.99
N ASP A 64 -21.08 -18.99 1.62
CA ASP A 64 -20.06 -19.46 2.56
C ASP A 64 -19.21 -18.32 3.10
N LEU A 65 -18.88 -17.33 2.26
CA LEU A 65 -18.22 -16.09 2.69
C LEU A 65 -19.07 -15.35 3.72
N HIS A 66 -20.36 -15.14 3.42
CA HIS A 66 -21.28 -14.46 4.33
C HIS A 66 -21.40 -15.19 5.67
N ARG A 67 -21.48 -16.52 5.66
CA ARG A 67 -21.56 -17.34 6.87
C ARG A 67 -20.32 -17.23 7.75
N ASN A 68 -19.14 -17.11 7.15
CA ASN A 68 -17.85 -17.03 7.86
C ASN A 68 -17.33 -15.58 7.97
N LEU A 69 -18.20 -14.58 7.79
CA LEU A 69 -17.80 -13.17 7.69
C LEU A 69 -16.99 -12.71 8.90
N GLU A 70 -17.40 -13.06 10.12
CA GLU A 70 -16.69 -12.67 11.35
C GLU A 70 -15.23 -13.17 11.36
N LYS A 71 -14.99 -14.42 10.93
CA LYS A 71 -13.64 -14.99 10.84
C LYS A 71 -12.80 -14.30 9.78
N LEU A 72 -13.42 -13.95 8.65
CA LEU A 72 -12.75 -13.22 7.56
C LEU A 72 -12.42 -11.78 7.96
N GLU A 73 -13.30 -11.11 8.71
CA GLU A 73 -13.09 -9.75 9.21
C GLU A 73 -12.03 -9.65 10.32
N ALA A 74 -11.73 -10.77 10.98
CA ALA A 74 -10.63 -10.87 11.93
C ALA A 74 -9.26 -10.92 11.24
N LEU A 75 -9.21 -11.19 9.93
CA LEU A 75 -7.95 -11.18 9.18
C LEU A 75 -7.46 -9.74 8.95
N PRO A 76 -6.13 -9.53 8.93
CA PRO A 76 -5.51 -8.24 8.64
C PRO A 76 -5.53 -7.90 7.12
N LEU A 77 -6.70 -8.03 6.49
CA LEU A 77 -6.93 -7.79 5.07
C LEU A 77 -7.88 -6.60 4.89
N ASP A 78 -7.76 -5.94 3.75
CA ASP A 78 -8.66 -4.84 3.34
C ASP A 78 -9.78 -5.33 2.44
N GLY A 79 -9.58 -6.49 1.80
CA GLY A 79 -10.55 -7.13 0.95
C GLY A 79 -10.13 -8.55 0.59
N ILE A 80 -11.04 -9.26 -0.06
CA ILE A 80 -10.79 -10.59 -0.61
C ILE A 80 -11.26 -10.67 -2.06
N SER A 81 -10.69 -11.61 -2.81
CA SER A 81 -11.24 -12.02 -4.08
C SER A 81 -12.52 -12.84 -3.87
N ILE A 82 -13.57 -12.54 -4.63
CA ILE A 82 -14.86 -13.23 -4.55
C ILE A 82 -15.15 -13.90 -5.88
N THR A 83 -15.44 -15.20 -5.83
CA THR A 83 -15.89 -15.94 -7.01
C THR A 83 -17.41 -16.04 -7.04
N VAL A 84 -17.96 -16.04 -8.24
CA VAL A 84 -19.39 -16.26 -8.48
C VAL A 84 -19.56 -17.38 -9.51
N ASN A 85 -20.60 -18.18 -9.37
CA ASN A 85 -20.92 -19.22 -10.34
C ASN A 85 -22.22 -18.85 -11.04
N VAL A 86 -22.21 -18.94 -12.36
CA VAL A 86 -23.39 -18.65 -13.18
C VAL A 86 -24.29 -19.86 -13.16
N LYS A 87 -25.53 -19.68 -12.70
CA LYS A 87 -26.54 -20.73 -12.59
C LYS A 87 -27.75 -20.35 -13.44
N PRO A 88 -27.74 -20.66 -14.75
CA PRO A 88 -28.93 -20.44 -15.57
C PRO A 88 -30.09 -21.34 -15.07
N PRO A 89 -31.36 -20.92 -15.23
CA PRO A 89 -32.55 -21.69 -14.83
C PRO A 89 -32.58 -23.10 -15.44
N GLU A 90 -32.10 -23.22 -16.68
CA GLU A 90 -31.93 -24.47 -17.39
C GLU A 90 -30.44 -24.66 -17.69
N GLY A 91 -29.81 -25.69 -17.11
CA GLY A 91 -28.43 -26.05 -17.42
C GLY A 91 -27.53 -26.33 -16.21
N LYS A 92 -26.27 -26.64 -16.50
CA LYS A 92 -25.25 -26.85 -15.47
C LYS A 92 -24.66 -25.51 -15.03
N ALA A 93 -24.38 -25.36 -13.74
CA ALA A 93 -23.64 -24.22 -13.23
C ALA A 93 -22.28 -24.08 -13.94
N ARG A 94 -21.96 -22.86 -14.35
CA ARG A 94 -20.70 -22.49 -15.00
C ARG A 94 -19.87 -21.64 -14.04
N ARG A 95 -18.55 -21.77 -14.11
CA ARG A 95 -17.65 -20.84 -13.40
C ARG A 95 -17.65 -19.50 -14.12
N PHE A 96 -17.39 -18.43 -13.39
CA PHE A 96 -17.25 -17.08 -13.94
C PHE A 96 -16.22 -16.95 -15.08
N SER A 97 -15.28 -17.90 -15.18
CA SER A 97 -14.31 -17.97 -16.28
C SER A 97 -14.92 -18.16 -17.67
N ALA A 98 -16.22 -18.42 -17.77
CA ALA A 98 -16.93 -18.58 -19.03
C ALA A 98 -17.46 -17.27 -19.65
N ALA A 99 -17.20 -16.10 -19.02
CA ALA A 99 -17.72 -14.81 -19.45
C ALA A 99 -17.43 -14.47 -20.93
N TYR A 100 -16.30 -14.93 -21.47
CA TYR A 100 -15.87 -14.61 -22.82
C TYR A 100 -16.77 -15.13 -23.94
N THR A 101 -17.43 -16.28 -23.81
CA THR A 101 -18.15 -16.89 -24.96
C THR A 101 -19.46 -17.59 -24.61
N ASP A 102 -19.83 -17.67 -23.33
CA ASP A 102 -21.14 -18.21 -22.98
C ASP A 102 -22.28 -17.36 -23.57
N GLN A 103 -23.47 -17.97 -23.68
CA GLN A 103 -24.71 -17.25 -23.98
C GLN A 103 -24.85 -16.03 -23.06
N PRO A 104 -25.46 -14.91 -23.52
CA PRO A 104 -25.63 -13.71 -22.72
C PRO A 104 -26.17 -14.03 -21.33
N TRP A 105 -25.48 -13.54 -20.30
CA TRP A 105 -25.88 -13.74 -18.92
C TRP A 105 -27.06 -12.83 -18.55
N ASP A 106 -27.99 -13.37 -17.79
CA ASP A 106 -29.04 -12.58 -17.15
C ASP A 106 -28.61 -12.19 -15.73
N ARG A 107 -28.80 -10.92 -15.38
CA ARG A 107 -28.54 -10.37 -14.03
C ARG A 107 -29.33 -11.13 -12.95
N GLN A 108 -30.54 -11.62 -13.28
CA GLN A 108 -31.39 -12.35 -12.35
C GLN A 108 -30.74 -13.64 -11.84
N TRP A 109 -29.84 -14.25 -12.61
CA TRP A 109 -29.14 -15.47 -12.21
C TRP A 109 -28.20 -15.25 -11.01
N PHE A 110 -27.86 -14.00 -10.71
CA PHE A 110 -26.98 -13.60 -9.61
C PHE A 110 -27.72 -13.03 -8.40
N ALA A 111 -29.06 -13.02 -8.39
CA ALA A 111 -29.84 -12.35 -7.33
C ALA A 111 -29.50 -12.86 -5.91
N LYS A 112 -29.33 -14.19 -5.73
CA LYS A 112 -28.94 -14.76 -4.44
C LYS A 112 -27.51 -14.39 -4.06
N ASP A 113 -26.57 -14.53 -5.00
CA ASP A 113 -25.16 -14.19 -4.78
C ASP A 113 -25.02 -12.70 -4.44
N LEU A 114 -25.75 -11.81 -5.11
CA LEU A 114 -25.76 -10.36 -4.87
C LEU A 114 -26.06 -10.03 -3.39
N GLU A 115 -27.07 -10.64 -2.79
CA GLU A 115 -27.43 -10.36 -1.39
C GLU A 115 -26.36 -10.85 -0.41
N HIS A 116 -25.74 -12.00 -0.69
CA HIS A 116 -24.62 -12.49 0.12
C HIS A 116 -23.38 -11.59 0.00
N ILE A 117 -23.03 -11.16 -1.22
CA ILE A 117 -21.88 -10.28 -1.45
C ILE A 117 -22.11 -8.90 -0.81
N LYS A 118 -23.34 -8.37 -0.86
CA LYS A 118 -23.72 -7.14 -0.14
C LYS A 118 -23.44 -7.25 1.36
N ALA A 119 -23.80 -8.37 1.96
CA ALA A 119 -23.56 -8.58 3.39
C ALA A 119 -22.05 -8.58 3.70
N VAL A 120 -21.24 -9.27 2.89
CA VAL A 120 -19.77 -9.27 3.02
C VAL A 120 -19.19 -7.86 2.86
N CYS A 121 -19.64 -7.09 1.87
CA CYS A 121 -19.08 -5.75 1.58
C CYS A 121 -19.53 -4.65 2.56
N ARG A 122 -20.60 -4.89 3.35
CA ARG A 122 -21.00 -4.00 4.47
C ARG A 122 -20.07 -4.12 5.68
N GLY A 123 -19.24 -5.15 5.71
CA GLY A 123 -18.25 -5.44 6.72
C GLY A 123 -16.92 -4.66 6.63
N ARG A 124 -15.91 -5.02 7.42
CA ARG A 124 -14.58 -4.39 7.44
C ARG A 124 -13.79 -4.56 6.14
N LEU A 125 -14.08 -5.61 5.38
CA LEU A 125 -13.46 -5.89 4.08
C LEU A 125 -14.05 -4.99 2.99
N ARG A 126 -13.53 -3.76 2.86
CA ARG A 126 -14.05 -2.72 1.93
C ARG A 126 -13.53 -2.84 0.50
N HIS A 127 -12.43 -3.55 0.28
CA HIS A 127 -11.76 -3.66 -1.01
C HIS A 127 -11.98 -5.02 -1.69
N ASN A 128 -13.16 -5.61 -1.51
CA ASN A 128 -13.50 -6.88 -2.18
C ASN A 128 -13.56 -6.70 -3.71
N LEU A 129 -13.08 -7.71 -4.43
CA LEU A 129 -13.02 -7.70 -5.89
C LEU A 129 -13.67 -8.97 -6.45
N ILE A 130 -14.56 -8.83 -7.44
CA ILE A 130 -15.11 -10.01 -8.13
C ILE A 130 -14.04 -10.56 -9.07
N THR A 131 -13.69 -11.83 -8.92
CA THR A 131 -12.70 -12.50 -9.78
C THR A 131 -13.29 -12.75 -11.17
N SER A 132 -12.48 -12.51 -12.19
CA SER A 132 -12.81 -12.73 -13.61
C SER A 132 -11.60 -13.33 -14.33
N TYR A 133 -11.81 -14.33 -15.19
CA TYR A 133 -10.74 -14.89 -16.02
C TYR A 133 -10.81 -14.30 -17.41
N TRP A 134 -9.65 -13.97 -17.96
CA TRP A 134 -9.52 -13.20 -19.18
C TRP A 134 -9.01 -14.01 -20.37
N ALA A 135 -8.99 -15.33 -20.24
CA ALA A 135 -8.83 -16.27 -21.33
C ALA A 135 -10.13 -17.07 -21.55
N PRO A 136 -10.65 -17.13 -22.78
CA PRO A 136 -11.85 -17.89 -23.08
C PRO A 136 -11.58 -19.41 -23.05
N HIS A 137 -12.58 -20.21 -22.73
CA HIS A 137 -12.47 -21.69 -22.90
C HIS A 137 -12.30 -22.08 -24.37
N ARG A 138 -12.87 -21.29 -25.28
CA ARG A 138 -12.72 -21.43 -26.73
C ARG A 138 -12.33 -20.09 -27.32
N ARG A 139 -11.24 -20.05 -28.09
CA ARG A 139 -10.80 -18.85 -28.81
C ARG A 139 -11.95 -18.19 -29.58
N LEU A 140 -12.12 -16.89 -29.40
CA LEU A 140 -12.99 -16.06 -30.22
C LEU A 140 -12.22 -15.58 -31.44
N ALA A 141 -12.84 -15.71 -32.61
CA ALA A 141 -12.35 -15.02 -33.79
C ALA A 141 -12.46 -13.51 -33.59
N TRP A 142 -11.40 -12.76 -33.92
CA TRP A 142 -11.35 -11.31 -33.68
C TRP A 142 -12.41 -10.52 -34.47
N ASN A 143 -12.86 -11.06 -35.60
CA ASN A 143 -13.89 -10.51 -36.46
C ASN A 143 -15.31 -11.01 -36.15
N ASP A 144 -15.51 -11.85 -35.13
CA ASP A 144 -16.84 -12.32 -34.73
C ASP A 144 -17.53 -11.30 -33.81
N ASP A 145 -18.24 -10.34 -34.40
CA ASP A 145 -18.93 -9.28 -33.66
C ASP A 145 -19.95 -9.81 -32.65
N ALA A 146 -20.64 -10.91 -32.96
CA ALA A 146 -21.65 -11.48 -32.08
C ALA A 146 -21.00 -12.10 -30.84
N ALA A 147 -19.93 -12.90 -31.01
CA ALA A 147 -19.22 -13.48 -29.87
C ALA A 147 -18.63 -12.41 -28.95
N TRP A 148 -18.00 -11.37 -29.52
CA TRP A 148 -17.44 -10.26 -28.74
C TRP A 148 -18.52 -9.38 -28.08
N SER A 149 -19.69 -9.23 -28.70
CA SER A 149 -20.84 -8.57 -28.08
C SER A 149 -21.33 -9.33 -26.85
N ASN A 150 -21.40 -10.67 -26.93
CA ASN A 150 -21.77 -11.52 -25.80
C ASN A 150 -20.71 -11.44 -24.68
N ALA A 151 -19.43 -11.48 -25.04
CA ALA A 151 -18.32 -11.32 -24.10
C ALA A 151 -18.44 -10.00 -23.33
N ALA A 152 -18.56 -8.88 -24.06
CA ALA A 152 -18.66 -7.56 -23.48
C ALA A 152 -19.90 -7.41 -22.57
N HIS A 153 -21.04 -7.97 -22.98
CA HIS A 153 -22.26 -8.02 -22.16
C HIS A 153 -22.03 -8.79 -20.85
N ASN A 154 -21.41 -9.97 -20.90
CA ASN A 154 -21.15 -10.76 -19.69
C ASN A 154 -20.19 -10.06 -18.73
N PHE A 155 -19.16 -9.39 -19.25
CA PHE A 155 -18.29 -8.54 -18.43
C PHE A 155 -19.04 -7.34 -17.84
N ALA A 156 -19.99 -6.74 -18.56
CA ALA A 156 -20.87 -5.72 -18.01
C ALA A 156 -21.73 -6.27 -16.85
N VAL A 157 -22.23 -7.50 -16.94
CA VAL A 157 -22.95 -8.16 -15.84
C VAL A 157 -22.05 -8.34 -14.61
N ILE A 158 -20.77 -8.71 -14.79
CA ILE A 158 -19.79 -8.77 -13.69
C ILE A 158 -19.58 -7.38 -13.06
N ALA A 159 -19.39 -6.35 -13.87
CA ALA A 159 -19.23 -4.97 -13.40
C ALA A 159 -20.46 -4.45 -12.65
N TRP A 160 -21.66 -4.73 -13.18
CA TRP A 160 -22.93 -4.48 -12.50
C TRP A 160 -22.99 -5.18 -11.14
N LEU A 161 -22.66 -6.47 -11.08
CA LEU A 161 -22.69 -7.24 -9.84
C LEU A 161 -21.73 -6.66 -8.80
N ALA A 162 -20.50 -6.31 -9.22
CA ALA A 162 -19.53 -5.66 -8.36
C ALA A 162 -20.06 -4.31 -7.81
N LYS A 163 -20.63 -3.45 -8.68
CA LYS A 163 -21.19 -2.16 -8.26
C LYS A 163 -22.35 -2.31 -7.29
N GLN A 164 -23.33 -3.16 -7.63
CA GLN A 164 -24.54 -3.33 -6.84
C GLN A 164 -24.30 -4.03 -5.50
N SER A 165 -23.25 -4.83 -5.40
CA SER A 165 -22.88 -5.50 -4.16
C SER A 165 -22.04 -4.63 -3.22
N GLY A 166 -21.46 -3.54 -3.71
CA GLY A 166 -20.54 -2.70 -2.95
C GLY A 166 -19.09 -3.21 -2.96
N CYS A 167 -18.75 -4.17 -3.84
CA CYS A 167 -17.36 -4.48 -4.14
C CYS A 167 -16.65 -3.25 -4.72
N LYS A 168 -15.33 -3.15 -4.53
CA LYS A 168 -14.54 -2.03 -5.05
C LYS A 168 -14.24 -2.17 -6.55
N GLY A 169 -14.39 -3.37 -7.11
CA GLY A 169 -14.25 -3.61 -8.54
C GLY A 169 -14.01 -5.07 -8.88
N ILE A 170 -13.12 -5.31 -9.84
CA ILE A 170 -12.91 -6.60 -10.50
C ILE A 170 -11.43 -7.00 -10.41
N LEU A 171 -11.18 -8.26 -10.08
CA LEU A 171 -9.87 -8.89 -10.18
C LEU A 171 -9.79 -9.63 -11.51
N MET A 172 -8.79 -9.31 -12.33
CA MET A 172 -8.60 -9.79 -13.70
C MET A 172 -7.41 -10.76 -13.73
N ASP A 173 -7.71 -12.04 -13.93
CA ASP A 173 -6.72 -13.08 -14.13
C ASP A 173 -6.55 -13.33 -15.65
N PRO A 174 -5.44 -12.89 -16.26
CA PRO A 174 -5.19 -13.05 -17.70
C PRO A 174 -4.65 -14.43 -18.08
N GLU A 175 -4.47 -15.36 -17.13
CA GLU A 175 -3.87 -16.66 -17.43
C GLU A 175 -4.72 -17.50 -18.38
N ASP A 176 -4.05 -18.05 -19.39
CA ASP A 176 -4.67 -18.93 -20.39
C ASP A 176 -4.67 -20.39 -19.94
N TYR A 177 -5.32 -20.65 -18.80
CA TYR A 177 -5.59 -22.01 -18.31
C TYR A 177 -6.20 -22.94 -19.37
N PRO A 178 -7.16 -22.49 -20.21
CA PRO A 178 -7.73 -23.33 -21.26
C PRO A 178 -6.81 -23.54 -22.46
N ARG A 179 -5.69 -22.81 -22.56
CA ARG A 179 -4.77 -22.81 -23.72
C ARG A 179 -5.46 -22.41 -25.03
N SER A 180 -6.37 -21.44 -24.94
CA SER A 180 -7.09 -20.83 -26.06
C SER A 180 -6.21 -20.01 -26.99
N GLN A 181 -5.03 -19.61 -26.50
CA GLN A 181 -4.08 -18.72 -27.13
C GLN A 181 -4.68 -17.37 -27.51
N GLN A 182 -5.81 -16.93 -26.92
CA GLN A 182 -6.61 -15.78 -27.39
C GLN A 182 -5.77 -14.56 -27.78
N TYR A 183 -4.74 -14.24 -26.99
CA TYR A 183 -3.88 -13.08 -27.19
C TYR A 183 -2.57 -13.34 -27.94
N THR A 184 -2.49 -14.46 -28.66
CA THR A 184 -1.41 -14.82 -29.57
C THR A 184 -1.95 -14.81 -31.00
N LEU A 185 -1.20 -14.23 -31.93
CA LEU A 185 -1.49 -14.26 -33.36
C LEU A 185 -1.32 -15.69 -33.88
N LEU A 186 -2.39 -16.23 -34.47
CA LEU A 186 -2.40 -17.53 -35.12
C LEU A 186 -2.47 -17.37 -36.65
N PRO A 187 -2.04 -18.39 -37.44
CA PRO A 187 -2.06 -18.30 -38.90
C PRO A 187 -3.42 -17.91 -39.50
N GLU A 188 -4.52 -18.37 -38.89
CA GLU A 188 -5.89 -18.07 -39.30
C GLU A 188 -6.33 -16.62 -39.05
N ASP A 189 -5.64 -15.87 -38.19
CA ASP A 189 -5.97 -14.47 -37.90
C ASP A 189 -5.50 -13.51 -38.99
N GLY A 190 -4.62 -13.97 -39.90
CA GLY A 190 -4.05 -13.19 -40.97
C GLY A 190 -2.87 -12.31 -40.52
N ASN A 191 -2.80 -11.10 -41.06
CA ASN A 191 -1.69 -10.18 -40.80
C ASN A 191 -1.85 -9.46 -39.44
N TYR A 192 -0.74 -9.37 -38.70
CA TYR A 192 -0.68 -8.78 -37.35
C TYR A 192 -1.35 -7.42 -37.24
N GLN A 193 -1.09 -6.48 -38.16
CA GLN A 193 -1.60 -5.11 -38.06
C GLN A 193 -3.13 -5.06 -38.09
N ALA A 194 -3.75 -5.85 -38.97
CA ALA A 194 -5.21 -5.95 -39.06
C ALA A 194 -5.81 -6.61 -37.80
N THR A 195 -5.22 -7.71 -37.34
CA THR A 195 -5.68 -8.42 -36.14
C THR A 195 -5.48 -7.57 -34.87
N ALA A 196 -4.38 -6.84 -34.76
CA ALA A 196 -4.10 -5.93 -33.65
C ALA A 196 -5.11 -4.78 -33.59
N ALA A 197 -5.53 -4.24 -34.74
CA ALA A 197 -6.59 -3.23 -34.79
C ALA A 197 -7.92 -3.78 -34.25
N LEU A 198 -8.28 -5.02 -34.63
CA LEU A 198 -9.45 -5.71 -34.07
C LEU A 198 -9.28 -5.94 -32.56
N ALA A 199 -8.12 -6.41 -32.10
CA ALA A 199 -7.86 -6.62 -30.67
C ALA A 199 -8.04 -5.34 -29.86
N ARG A 200 -7.53 -4.20 -30.35
CA ARG A 200 -7.75 -2.88 -29.76
C ARG A 200 -9.24 -2.50 -29.74
N GLN A 201 -9.95 -2.71 -30.83
CA GLN A 201 -11.40 -2.49 -30.88
C GLN A 201 -12.14 -3.33 -29.83
N ARG A 202 -11.77 -4.60 -29.64
CA ARG A 202 -12.39 -5.50 -28.66
C ARG A 202 -12.09 -5.11 -27.23
N GLY A 203 -10.86 -4.70 -26.92
CA GLY A 203 -10.53 -4.12 -25.62
C GLY A 203 -11.43 -2.91 -25.31
N ALA A 204 -11.56 -1.98 -26.25
CA ALA A 204 -12.43 -0.81 -26.08
C ALA A 204 -13.91 -1.19 -25.94
N GLN A 205 -14.38 -2.21 -26.66
CA GLN A 205 -15.74 -2.74 -26.54
C GLN A 205 -16.02 -3.29 -25.13
N VAL A 206 -15.13 -4.13 -24.60
CA VAL A 206 -15.27 -4.73 -23.27
C VAL A 206 -15.22 -3.67 -22.17
N MET A 207 -14.23 -2.75 -22.21
CA MET A 207 -14.13 -1.69 -21.20
C MET A 207 -15.35 -0.76 -21.23
N ARG A 208 -15.83 -0.32 -22.41
CA ARG A 208 -17.05 0.50 -22.49
C ARG A 208 -18.25 -0.17 -21.82
N ALA A 209 -18.42 -1.47 -22.06
CA ALA A 209 -19.53 -2.23 -21.48
C ALA A 209 -19.43 -2.31 -19.95
N MET A 210 -18.24 -2.58 -19.40
CA MET A 210 -18.01 -2.59 -17.95
C MET A 210 -18.19 -1.19 -17.33
N SER A 211 -17.60 -0.16 -17.93
CA SER A 211 -17.62 1.20 -17.40
C SER A 211 -18.99 1.87 -17.45
N ALA A 212 -19.88 1.42 -18.34
CA ALA A 212 -21.28 1.84 -18.32
C ALA A 212 -22.01 1.41 -17.02
N GLU A 213 -21.59 0.30 -16.42
CA GLU A 213 -22.18 -0.23 -15.17
C GLU A 213 -21.39 0.22 -13.93
N PHE A 214 -20.06 0.36 -14.04
CA PHE A 214 -19.18 0.70 -12.92
C PHE A 214 -18.06 1.67 -13.37
N PRO A 215 -18.36 2.98 -13.46
CA PRO A 215 -17.42 3.98 -14.01
C PRO A 215 -16.25 4.32 -13.09
N ASP A 216 -16.35 4.05 -11.78
CA ASP A 216 -15.36 4.32 -10.74
C ASP A 216 -14.72 3.02 -10.18
N ALA A 217 -14.74 1.95 -10.98
CA ALA A 217 -14.24 0.64 -10.58
C ALA A 217 -12.71 0.60 -10.45
N VAL A 218 -12.23 -0.26 -9.54
CA VAL A 218 -10.85 -0.72 -9.54
C VAL A 218 -10.75 -2.02 -10.32
N PHE A 219 -9.95 -2.03 -11.38
CA PHE A 219 -9.61 -3.20 -12.17
C PHE A 219 -8.20 -3.66 -11.78
N LEU A 220 -8.10 -4.64 -10.88
CA LEU A 220 -6.80 -5.18 -10.47
C LEU A 220 -6.45 -6.38 -11.34
N SER A 221 -5.31 -6.36 -12.03
CA SER A 221 -4.89 -7.49 -12.86
C SER A 221 -3.61 -8.15 -12.35
N PHE A 222 -3.59 -9.49 -12.27
CA PHE A 222 -2.38 -10.25 -11.88
C PHE A 222 -1.20 -9.96 -12.79
N TRP A 223 -1.47 -9.70 -14.06
CA TRP A 223 -0.54 -9.01 -14.92
C TRP A 223 -1.29 -8.12 -15.90
N PHE A 224 -0.88 -6.87 -16.03
CA PHE A 224 -1.36 -6.01 -17.10
C PHE A 224 -0.31 -5.98 -18.23
N LEU A 225 0.50 -4.93 -18.33
CA LEU A 225 1.62 -4.90 -19.28
C LEU A 225 2.85 -5.66 -18.75
N SER A 226 2.96 -5.82 -17.44
CA SER A 226 4.02 -6.61 -16.79
C SER A 226 4.08 -8.07 -17.22
N MET A 227 2.98 -8.64 -17.75
CA MET A 227 2.91 -10.03 -18.24
C MET A 227 4.00 -10.33 -19.26
N ASN A 228 4.30 -9.35 -20.11
CA ASN A 228 5.23 -9.48 -21.21
C ASN A 228 6.34 -8.43 -21.11
N SER A 229 6.95 -8.28 -19.93
CA SER A 229 7.97 -7.24 -19.67
C SER A 229 9.14 -7.27 -20.65
N SER A 230 9.46 -8.44 -21.19
CA SER A 230 10.48 -8.58 -22.21
C SER A 230 10.22 -7.76 -23.49
N LEU A 231 8.96 -7.40 -23.80
CA LEU A 231 8.61 -6.60 -24.98
C LEU A 231 9.14 -5.16 -24.91
N TYR A 232 9.23 -4.58 -23.70
CA TYR A 232 9.78 -3.23 -23.48
C TYR A 232 11.18 -3.22 -22.86
N LEU A 233 11.71 -4.38 -22.43
CA LEU A 233 13.09 -4.50 -21.93
C LEU A 233 14.10 -4.91 -23.01
N ARG A 234 13.63 -5.52 -24.11
CA ARG A 234 14.48 -5.86 -25.25
C ARG A 234 14.90 -4.61 -26.02
N ARG A 235 16.12 -4.62 -26.56
CA ARG A 235 16.59 -3.58 -27.49
C ARG A 235 15.76 -3.60 -28.78
N GLY A 236 15.61 -2.44 -29.42
CA GLY A 236 14.85 -2.26 -30.66
C GLY A 236 13.59 -1.44 -30.45
N ASP A 237 12.79 -1.29 -31.50
CA ASP A 237 11.49 -0.64 -31.42
C ASP A 237 10.49 -1.53 -30.64
N PRO A 238 9.90 -1.04 -29.53
CA PRO A 238 8.88 -1.76 -28.79
C PRO A 238 7.71 -2.23 -29.66
N ALA A 239 7.25 -1.44 -30.63
CA ALA A 239 6.14 -1.83 -31.50
C ALA A 239 6.50 -3.04 -32.39
N GLU A 240 7.71 -3.05 -32.96
CA GLU A 240 8.24 -4.20 -33.69
C GLU A 240 8.40 -5.43 -32.79
N ASN A 241 8.82 -5.25 -31.53
CA ASN A 241 8.90 -6.35 -30.58
C ASN A 241 7.54 -7.01 -30.32
N VAL A 242 6.48 -6.22 -30.16
CA VAL A 242 5.10 -6.74 -30.00
C VAL A 242 4.65 -7.50 -31.25
N ALA A 243 4.83 -6.89 -32.43
CA ALA A 243 4.41 -7.49 -33.71
C ALA A 243 5.14 -8.80 -34.00
N ARG A 244 6.47 -8.82 -33.81
CA ARG A 244 7.30 -10.02 -34.01
C ARG A 244 6.96 -11.14 -33.02
N ALA A 245 6.54 -10.79 -31.80
CA ALA A 245 6.06 -11.76 -30.82
C ALA A 245 4.65 -12.27 -31.13
N GLY A 246 3.94 -11.71 -32.12
CA GLY A 246 2.54 -12.03 -32.39
C GLY A 246 1.64 -11.69 -31.19
N ASN A 247 2.00 -10.71 -30.36
CA ASN A 247 1.27 -10.43 -29.12
C ASN A 247 0.05 -9.53 -29.40
N LEU A 248 -1.14 -10.04 -29.06
CA LEU A 248 -2.42 -9.34 -29.19
C LEU A 248 -2.96 -8.83 -27.84
N TRP A 249 -2.28 -9.11 -26.73
CA TRP A 249 -2.64 -8.58 -25.41
C TRP A 249 -2.35 -7.08 -25.31
N VAL A 250 -1.20 -6.62 -25.83
CA VAL A 250 -0.83 -5.20 -25.85
C VAL A 250 -1.83 -4.34 -26.64
N PRO A 251 -2.23 -4.67 -27.89
CA PRO A 251 -3.25 -3.89 -28.57
C PRO A 251 -4.62 -3.96 -27.86
N PHE A 252 -5.00 -5.12 -27.30
CA PHE A 252 -6.21 -5.24 -26.50
C PHE A 252 -6.20 -4.33 -25.26
N ILE A 253 -5.08 -4.27 -24.53
CA ILE A 253 -4.86 -3.32 -23.42
C ILE A 253 -4.99 -1.87 -23.87
N ASN A 254 -4.41 -1.51 -25.01
CA ASN A 254 -4.59 -0.16 -25.56
C ASN A 254 -6.07 0.15 -25.82
N GLY A 255 -6.84 -0.86 -26.24
CA GLY A 255 -8.29 -0.77 -26.33
C GLY A 255 -8.98 -0.52 -25.00
N LEU A 256 -8.60 -1.26 -23.95
CA LEU A 256 -9.10 -1.02 -22.59
C LEU A 256 -8.79 0.42 -22.16
N LEU A 257 -7.57 0.91 -22.40
CA LEU A 257 -7.17 2.27 -22.08
C LEU A 257 -7.95 3.32 -22.89
N ASP A 258 -8.22 3.10 -24.18
CA ASP A 258 -9.02 4.03 -24.99
C ASP A 258 -10.37 4.36 -24.32
N ALA A 259 -10.99 3.33 -23.75
CA ALA A 259 -12.32 3.37 -23.17
C ALA A 259 -12.37 3.51 -21.64
N LEU A 260 -11.23 3.46 -20.95
CA LEU A 260 -11.19 3.58 -19.49
C LEU A 260 -11.68 4.98 -19.05
N PRO A 261 -12.71 5.07 -18.19
CA PRO A 261 -13.31 6.32 -17.75
C PRO A 261 -12.41 7.04 -16.73
N PRO A 262 -12.49 8.37 -16.58
CA PRO A 262 -11.56 9.15 -15.76
C PRO A 262 -11.44 8.73 -14.28
N ASP A 263 -12.53 8.21 -13.69
CA ASP A 263 -12.58 7.86 -12.26
C ASP A 263 -12.26 6.38 -11.98
N ALA A 264 -12.05 5.56 -13.02
CA ALA A 264 -11.62 4.18 -12.84
C ALA A 264 -10.10 4.09 -12.65
N VAL A 265 -9.68 3.06 -11.92
CA VAL A 265 -8.28 2.74 -11.68
C VAL A 265 -7.99 1.35 -12.25
N MET A 266 -6.92 1.22 -13.01
CA MET A 266 -6.34 -0.05 -13.40
C MET A 266 -5.12 -0.31 -12.53
N VAL A 267 -4.91 -1.54 -12.08
CA VAL A 267 -3.72 -1.92 -11.30
C VAL A 267 -2.98 -3.03 -12.05
N ASP A 268 -1.73 -2.76 -12.44
CA ASP A 268 -0.81 -3.80 -12.89
C ASP A 268 -0.17 -4.45 -11.65
N ALA A 269 -0.89 -5.42 -11.07
CA ALA A 269 -0.52 -6.05 -9.81
C ALA A 269 0.38 -7.29 -10.02
N THR A 270 1.50 -7.06 -10.72
CA THR A 270 2.37 -8.09 -11.31
C THR A 270 2.64 -9.32 -10.43
N GLU A 271 2.24 -10.49 -10.90
CA GLU A 271 2.56 -11.79 -10.31
C GLU A 271 4.05 -12.15 -10.49
N ASN A 272 4.76 -11.51 -11.43
CA ASN A 272 6.23 -11.66 -11.50
C ASN A 272 6.93 -11.40 -10.15
N ALA A 273 6.26 -10.66 -9.25
CA ALA A 273 6.71 -10.33 -7.92
C ALA A 273 6.79 -11.51 -6.95
N TYR A 274 6.21 -12.66 -7.26
CA TYR A 274 6.35 -13.86 -6.43
C TYR A 274 7.82 -14.17 -6.10
N ARG A 275 8.71 -14.07 -7.09
CA ARG A 275 10.14 -14.36 -6.90
C ARG A 275 11.00 -13.13 -6.60
N HIS A 276 10.40 -11.96 -6.44
CA HIS A 276 11.14 -10.75 -6.11
C HIS A 276 11.78 -10.88 -4.74
N ARG A 277 13.00 -10.35 -4.62
CA ARG A 277 13.77 -10.32 -3.38
C ARG A 277 13.98 -8.88 -2.94
N PHE A 278 13.76 -8.62 -1.66
CA PHE A 278 14.02 -7.30 -1.10
C PHE A 278 15.51 -6.95 -1.19
N GLU A 279 16.41 -7.93 -1.06
CA GLU A 279 17.88 -7.71 -1.07
C GLU A 279 18.39 -7.20 -2.41
N THR A 280 17.72 -7.56 -3.51
CA THR A 280 18.08 -7.12 -4.86
C THR A 280 17.21 -5.95 -5.32
N TYR A 281 16.37 -5.39 -4.45
CA TYR A 281 15.47 -4.26 -4.75
C TYR A 281 14.51 -4.55 -5.92
N ASP A 282 14.08 -5.80 -6.08
CA ASP A 282 13.32 -6.21 -7.25
C ASP A 282 11.95 -5.53 -7.33
N PHE A 283 11.30 -5.26 -6.19
CA PHE A 283 10.02 -4.56 -6.14
C PHE A 283 10.15 -3.12 -6.69
N TYR A 284 11.18 -2.38 -6.27
CA TYR A 284 11.46 -1.03 -6.80
C TYR A 284 11.78 -1.06 -8.29
N LYS A 285 12.56 -2.03 -8.75
CA LYS A 285 12.87 -2.20 -10.18
C LYS A 285 11.61 -2.48 -11.00
N SER A 286 10.75 -3.36 -10.50
CA SER A 286 9.49 -3.73 -11.15
C SER A 286 8.51 -2.56 -11.20
N ALA A 287 8.40 -1.77 -10.12
CA ALA A 287 7.62 -0.54 -10.12
C ALA A 287 8.11 0.49 -11.14
N LEU A 288 9.43 0.65 -11.26
CA LEU A 288 10.01 1.51 -12.30
C LEU A 288 9.69 0.99 -13.70
N GLN A 289 9.75 -0.32 -13.90
CA GLN A 289 9.42 -0.94 -15.18
C GLN A 289 7.95 -0.71 -15.56
N ILE A 290 7.02 -0.92 -14.63
CA ILE A 290 5.58 -0.70 -14.88
C ILE A 290 5.29 0.79 -15.09
N SER A 291 5.72 1.67 -14.18
CA SER A 291 5.40 3.10 -14.25
C SER A 291 6.08 3.84 -15.40
N ARG A 292 7.26 3.38 -15.87
CA ARG A 292 8.03 4.08 -16.92
C ARG A 292 8.24 3.29 -18.18
N ASN A 293 8.70 2.04 -18.10
CA ASN A 293 9.10 1.31 -19.30
C ASN A 293 7.90 0.72 -20.04
N ALA A 294 6.86 0.28 -19.32
CA ALA A 294 5.65 -0.26 -19.93
C ALA A 294 4.90 0.79 -20.78
N LEU A 295 5.06 2.09 -20.49
CA LEU A 295 4.55 3.18 -21.33
C LEU A 295 5.02 3.10 -22.79
N LEU A 296 6.17 2.45 -23.06
CA LEU A 296 6.65 2.21 -24.41
C LEU A 296 5.73 1.30 -25.25
N LEU A 297 4.85 0.54 -24.60
CA LEU A 297 3.83 -0.30 -25.25
C LEU A 297 2.46 0.40 -25.33
N VAL A 298 2.32 1.58 -24.73
CA VAL A 298 1.07 2.33 -24.68
C VAL A 298 1.03 3.32 -25.83
N ALA A 299 -0.10 3.36 -26.53
CA ALA A 299 -0.36 4.30 -27.61
C ALA A 299 -0.23 5.75 -27.09
N PRO A 300 0.39 6.68 -27.84
CA PRO A 300 0.68 8.04 -27.36
C PRO A 300 -0.53 8.77 -26.76
N GLU A 301 -1.70 8.61 -27.36
CA GLU A 301 -2.98 9.18 -26.91
C GLU A 301 -3.40 8.72 -25.50
N ASN A 302 -2.92 7.56 -25.05
CA ASN A 302 -3.22 6.98 -23.74
C ASN A 302 -2.14 7.26 -22.68
N HIS A 303 -1.06 7.99 -22.99
CA HIS A 303 0.05 8.20 -22.04
C HIS A 303 -0.37 8.97 -20.78
N VAL A 304 -1.17 10.03 -20.94
CA VAL A 304 -1.67 10.81 -19.80
C VAL A 304 -2.58 9.95 -18.93
N LYS A 305 -3.47 9.20 -19.58
CA LYS A 305 -4.40 8.28 -18.93
C LYS A 305 -3.65 7.20 -18.15
N TYR A 306 -2.66 6.54 -18.77
CA TYR A 306 -1.85 5.51 -18.12
C TYR A 306 -1.16 6.05 -16.86
N ARG A 307 -0.49 7.21 -16.95
CA ARG A 307 0.21 7.80 -15.79
C ARG A 307 -0.71 8.18 -14.64
N ASN A 308 -1.96 8.53 -14.93
CA ASN A 308 -2.90 9.01 -13.92
C ASN A 308 -3.81 7.90 -13.36
N GLN A 309 -4.03 6.82 -14.12
CA GLN A 309 -5.05 5.83 -13.81
C GLN A 309 -4.52 4.38 -13.75
N VAL A 310 -3.27 4.14 -14.11
CA VAL A 310 -2.62 2.83 -13.93
C VAL A 310 -1.69 2.88 -12.73
N GLN A 311 -2.02 2.07 -11.74
CA GLN A 311 -1.25 1.88 -10.52
C GLN A 311 -0.31 0.67 -10.63
N VAL A 312 0.81 0.75 -9.94
CA VAL A 312 1.70 -0.35 -9.64
C VAL A 312 1.17 -1.12 -8.43
N GLY A 313 1.05 -2.45 -8.57
CA GLY A 313 0.79 -3.35 -7.45
C GLY A 313 1.64 -4.62 -7.54
N PHE A 314 1.50 -5.51 -6.55
CA PHE A 314 2.28 -6.76 -6.51
C PHE A 314 1.46 -7.96 -6.06
N GLY A 315 1.69 -9.10 -6.72
CA GLY A 315 1.32 -10.42 -6.22
C GLY A 315 2.36 -10.98 -5.27
N LEU A 316 1.91 -11.52 -4.14
CA LEU A 316 2.76 -12.04 -3.07
C LEU A 316 2.39 -13.48 -2.75
N TYR A 317 3.30 -14.43 -2.96
CA TYR A 317 3.01 -15.87 -2.86
C TYR A 317 3.50 -16.47 -1.55
N LEU A 318 2.56 -16.96 -0.73
CA LEU A 318 2.79 -17.43 0.63
C LEU A 318 3.53 -18.77 0.71
N ASP A 319 3.23 -19.71 -0.19
CA ASP A 319 3.85 -21.04 -0.17
C ASP A 319 5.37 -20.97 -0.31
N MET A 320 5.90 -19.89 -0.90
CA MET A 320 7.34 -19.70 -1.00
C MET A 320 8.06 -19.59 0.33
N TYR A 321 7.34 -19.33 1.42
CA TYR A 321 7.85 -19.22 2.78
C TYR A 321 7.71 -20.52 3.59
N ARG A 322 7.09 -21.56 3.02
CA ARG A 322 6.91 -22.85 3.71
C ARG A 322 7.41 -24.06 2.91
N THR A 323 7.51 -23.94 1.60
CA THR A 323 7.95 -25.05 0.73
C THR A 323 9.39 -25.50 1.02
N GLU A 324 9.73 -26.70 0.54
CA GLU A 324 11.03 -27.36 0.76
C GLU A 324 12.17 -26.68 -0.04
N PRO A 325 13.43 -26.72 0.44
CA PRO A 325 14.58 -26.09 -0.22
C PRO A 325 14.86 -26.52 -1.67
N THR A 326 14.40 -27.70 -2.06
CA THR A 326 14.56 -28.23 -3.43
C THR A 326 13.57 -27.64 -4.42
N SER A 327 12.51 -26.98 -3.94
CA SER A 327 11.51 -26.35 -4.79
C SER A 327 12.08 -25.09 -5.45
N ARG A 328 11.77 -24.89 -6.74
CA ARG A 328 12.05 -23.61 -7.44
C ARG A 328 11.35 -22.40 -6.80
N TRP A 329 10.35 -22.66 -5.97
CA TRP A 329 9.56 -21.67 -5.26
C TRP A 329 10.06 -21.44 -3.83
N TYR A 330 11.23 -21.93 -3.47
CA TYR A 330 11.79 -21.75 -2.14
C TYR A 330 12.45 -20.38 -1.96
N PHE A 331 11.99 -19.61 -0.97
CA PHE A 331 12.84 -18.60 -0.33
C PHE A 331 13.65 -19.21 0.81
N PRO A 332 14.87 -18.77 1.12
CA PRO A 332 15.54 -19.16 2.35
C PRO A 332 15.04 -18.36 3.55
N GLU A 333 15.37 -18.82 4.76
CA GLU A 333 15.24 -18.04 6.00
C GLU A 333 16.04 -16.73 5.94
N LEU A 334 15.56 -15.71 6.64
CA LEU A 334 16.31 -14.50 7.00
C LEU A 334 16.53 -14.56 8.51
N ASP A 335 17.80 -14.52 8.94
CA ASP A 335 18.19 -14.64 10.35
C ASP A 335 17.52 -15.83 11.07
N GLY A 336 17.49 -16.99 10.40
CA GLY A 336 16.88 -18.22 10.94
C GLY A 336 15.34 -18.24 10.93
N SER A 337 14.66 -17.29 10.27
CA SER A 337 13.20 -17.23 10.23
C SER A 337 12.65 -17.05 8.81
N ARG A 338 11.66 -17.89 8.46
CA ARG A 338 10.88 -17.77 7.24
C ARG A 338 9.91 -16.59 7.29
N LEU A 339 9.36 -16.30 8.48
CA LEU A 339 8.45 -15.17 8.69
C LEU A 339 9.19 -13.83 8.55
N LYS A 340 10.42 -13.72 9.06
CA LYS A 340 11.25 -12.51 8.84
C LYS A 340 11.52 -12.27 7.35
N ARG A 341 11.79 -13.33 6.59
CA ARG A 341 11.93 -13.23 5.14
C ARG A 341 10.65 -12.72 4.47
N LEU A 342 9.49 -13.27 4.87
CA LEU A 342 8.19 -12.82 4.40
C LEU A 342 7.97 -11.34 4.70
N GLN A 343 8.18 -10.93 5.94
CA GLN A 343 8.06 -9.55 6.39
C GLN A 343 8.92 -8.62 5.54
N ALA A 344 10.20 -8.93 5.32
CA ALA A 344 11.10 -8.08 4.55
C ALA A 344 10.68 -7.93 3.07
N ASN A 345 10.28 -9.03 2.42
CA ASN A 345 9.77 -8.99 1.05
C ASN A 345 8.45 -8.21 0.96
N PHE A 346 7.50 -8.49 1.84
CA PHE A 346 6.18 -7.84 1.83
C PHE A 346 6.31 -6.35 2.16
N ASN A 347 7.19 -5.97 3.09
CA ASN A 347 7.45 -4.57 3.42
C ASN A 347 7.94 -3.78 2.20
N GLN A 348 8.90 -4.33 1.43
CA GLN A 348 9.36 -3.66 0.21
C GLN A 348 8.24 -3.60 -0.84
N ALA A 349 7.44 -4.65 -1.00
CA ALA A 349 6.31 -4.64 -1.93
C ALA A 349 5.28 -3.56 -1.57
N ILE A 350 4.83 -3.53 -0.32
CA ILE A 350 3.79 -2.63 0.19
C ILE A 350 4.25 -1.17 0.18
N SER A 351 5.49 -0.90 0.57
CA SER A 351 6.07 0.46 0.49
C SER A 351 6.23 0.95 -0.95
N THR A 352 6.40 0.04 -1.91
CA THR A 352 6.61 0.37 -3.32
C THR A 352 5.31 0.47 -4.13
N ALA A 353 4.29 -0.35 -3.82
CA ALA A 353 3.01 -0.34 -4.53
C ALA A 353 2.34 1.03 -4.38
N ASP A 354 1.50 1.45 -5.32
CA ASP A 354 0.74 2.70 -5.12
C ASP A 354 -0.30 2.50 -4.01
N GLU A 355 -1.16 1.49 -4.18
CA GLU A 355 -2.21 1.16 -3.21
C GLU A 355 -2.41 -0.33 -2.97
N TYR A 356 -2.23 -1.21 -3.96
CA TYR A 356 -2.70 -2.60 -3.87
C TYR A 356 -1.57 -3.63 -3.92
N CYS A 357 -1.58 -4.55 -2.96
CA CYS A 357 -0.92 -5.85 -3.06
C CYS A 357 -1.99 -6.95 -2.88
N TRP A 358 -1.82 -8.08 -3.56
CA TRP A 358 -2.64 -9.26 -3.34
C TRP A 358 -1.77 -10.41 -2.86
N VAL A 359 -2.32 -11.18 -1.93
CA VAL A 359 -1.60 -12.23 -1.21
C VAL A 359 -2.20 -13.56 -1.60
N TYR A 360 -1.39 -14.42 -2.22
CA TYR A 360 -1.79 -15.71 -2.75
C TYR A 360 -1.33 -16.87 -1.87
N GLY A 361 -2.27 -17.74 -1.50
CA GLY A 361 -1.99 -19.02 -0.85
C GLY A 361 -2.55 -20.21 -1.63
N GLU A 362 -1.74 -21.26 -1.81
CA GLU A 362 -2.16 -22.48 -2.49
C GLU A 362 -2.50 -23.63 -1.54
N LYS A 363 -1.64 -23.91 -0.57
CA LYS A 363 -1.71 -25.13 0.25
C LYS A 363 -2.54 -25.00 1.52
N TYR A 364 -2.56 -23.81 2.11
CA TYR A 364 -3.15 -23.57 3.43
C TYR A 364 -4.27 -22.55 3.33
N ASP A 365 -5.21 -22.62 4.27
CA ASP A 365 -6.43 -21.83 4.23
C ASP A 365 -6.24 -20.51 5.00
N TRP A 366 -7.02 -19.46 4.67
CA TRP A 366 -7.00 -18.21 5.44
C TRP A 366 -7.66 -18.38 6.80
N ILE A 367 -8.73 -19.17 6.85
CA ILE A 367 -9.55 -19.43 8.04
C ILE A 367 -9.95 -20.90 8.09
N LYS A 368 -10.35 -21.34 9.29
CA LYS A 368 -11.08 -22.61 9.44
C LYS A 368 -12.53 -22.42 9.00
N TRP A 369 -12.86 -22.93 7.82
CA TRP A 369 -14.20 -22.80 7.22
C TRP A 369 -15.24 -23.68 7.91
N ASP A 370 -16.40 -23.11 8.27
CA ASP A 370 -17.50 -23.89 8.86
C ASP A 370 -18.10 -24.92 7.89
N VAL A 371 -17.94 -24.68 6.59
CA VAL A 371 -18.39 -25.56 5.51
C VAL A 371 -17.38 -25.56 4.37
N THR A 372 -16.72 -26.70 4.17
CA THR A 372 -16.26 -27.14 2.86
C THR A 372 -16.49 -28.64 2.79
N LYS A 373 -16.87 -29.17 1.62
CA LYS A 373 -17.03 -30.62 1.42
C LYS A 373 -15.71 -31.40 1.62
N ASN A 374 -14.56 -30.72 1.67
CA ASN A 374 -13.22 -31.33 1.63
C ASN A 374 -12.14 -30.70 2.57
N ASN A 375 -12.41 -29.68 3.38
CA ASN A 375 -11.34 -28.81 3.92
C ASN A 375 -11.55 -28.28 5.37
N LYS A 376 -12.50 -28.80 6.17
CA LYS A 376 -12.80 -28.24 7.50
C LYS A 376 -11.59 -28.21 8.45
N ASP A 377 -10.62 -29.09 8.24
CA ASP A 377 -9.46 -29.30 9.12
C ASP A 377 -8.13 -28.89 8.48
N ASN A 378 -8.13 -28.20 7.32
CA ASN A 378 -6.89 -27.72 6.73
C ASN A 378 -6.20 -26.72 7.66
N GLU A 379 -4.89 -26.88 7.83
CA GLU A 379 -4.06 -25.90 8.55
C GLU A 379 -4.21 -24.51 7.90
N THR A 380 -4.32 -23.49 8.74
CA THR A 380 -4.34 -22.10 8.30
C THR A 380 -2.93 -21.57 8.12
N TRP A 381 -2.78 -20.45 7.43
CA TRP A 381 -1.48 -19.75 7.35
C TRP A 381 -0.92 -19.38 8.73
N GLU A 382 -1.77 -19.04 9.70
CA GLU A 382 -1.35 -18.79 11.08
C GLU A 382 -0.87 -20.07 11.78
N ASP A 383 -1.49 -21.22 11.52
CA ASP A 383 -1.07 -22.50 12.10
C ASP A 383 0.34 -22.90 11.63
N ILE A 384 0.63 -22.71 10.34
CA ILE A 384 1.89 -23.17 9.74
C ILE A 384 3.01 -22.13 9.73
N LEU A 385 2.67 -20.86 9.94
CA LEU A 385 3.60 -19.75 10.07
C LEU A 385 3.14 -18.83 11.21
N PRO A 386 3.31 -19.25 12.49
CA PRO A 386 2.82 -18.49 13.63
C PRO A 386 3.35 -17.05 13.66
N GLY A 387 2.46 -16.09 13.90
CA GLY A 387 2.75 -14.65 13.81
C GLY A 387 2.48 -14.05 12.42
N PHE A 388 1.97 -14.83 11.47
CA PHE A 388 1.61 -14.38 10.12
C PHE A 388 0.59 -13.24 10.16
N ASN A 389 -0.52 -13.39 10.89
CA ASN A 389 -1.57 -12.38 10.97
C ASN A 389 -1.05 -11.09 11.65
N ARG A 390 -0.24 -11.21 12.70
CA ARG A 390 0.39 -10.03 13.33
C ARG A 390 1.33 -9.33 12.35
N THR A 391 2.10 -10.07 11.57
CA THR A 391 3.01 -9.54 10.56
C THR A 391 2.26 -8.78 9.49
N LEU A 392 1.17 -9.34 8.95
CA LEU A 392 0.32 -8.64 7.99
C LEU A 392 -0.34 -7.39 8.59
N ALA A 393 -0.80 -7.45 9.84
CA ALA A 393 -1.38 -6.29 10.52
C ALA A 393 -0.38 -5.13 10.63
N LEU A 394 0.87 -5.44 11.04
CA LEU A 394 1.96 -4.47 11.13
C LEU A 394 2.35 -3.89 9.78
N LEU A 395 2.37 -4.70 8.72
CA LEU A 395 2.69 -4.26 7.37
C LEU A 395 1.60 -3.37 6.78
N ARG A 396 0.32 -3.64 7.10
CA ARG A 396 -0.83 -2.89 6.60
C ARG A 396 -0.99 -1.55 7.31
N ASP A 397 -0.97 -1.58 8.64
CA ASP A 397 -1.22 -0.42 9.49
C ASP A 397 -0.46 -0.59 10.82
N PRO A 398 0.84 -0.23 10.86
CA PRO A 398 1.68 -0.48 12.02
C PRO A 398 1.17 0.24 13.27
N GLU A 399 0.57 1.42 13.11
CA GLU A 399 0.04 2.18 14.24
C GLU A 399 -1.23 1.54 14.82
N ALA A 400 -2.18 1.12 13.98
CA ALA A 400 -3.36 0.41 14.45
C ALA A 400 -2.99 -0.92 15.10
N ALA A 401 -2.09 -1.69 14.49
CA ALA A 401 -1.60 -2.96 15.04
C ALA A 401 -0.89 -2.77 16.39
N ALA A 402 -0.09 -1.70 16.54
CA ALA A 402 0.53 -1.37 17.81
C ALA A 402 -0.49 -1.02 18.90
N ARG A 403 -1.53 -0.24 18.56
CA ARG A 403 -2.59 0.12 19.51
C ARG A 403 -3.39 -1.09 19.96
N GLU A 404 -3.74 -2.00 19.05
CA GLU A 404 -4.42 -3.25 19.37
C GLU A 404 -3.55 -4.14 20.28
N TRP A 405 -2.26 -4.29 19.95
CA TRP A 405 -1.32 -5.05 20.77
C TRP A 405 -1.13 -4.44 22.17
N LEU A 406 -1.01 -3.11 22.28
CA LEU A 406 -0.93 -2.42 23.56
C LEU A 406 -2.17 -2.68 24.41
N ALA A 407 -3.37 -2.59 23.82
CA ALA A 407 -4.62 -2.84 24.54
C ALA A 407 -4.71 -4.29 25.05
N GLU A 408 -4.30 -5.26 24.23
CA GLU A 408 -4.24 -6.68 24.61
C GLU A 408 -3.28 -6.90 25.78
N LYS A 409 -2.03 -6.44 25.66
CA LYS A 409 -0.99 -6.63 26.67
C LYS A 409 -1.30 -5.85 27.95
N GLN A 410 -1.90 -4.67 27.85
CA GLN A 410 -2.37 -3.89 29.00
C GLN A 410 -3.45 -4.66 29.77
N LYS A 411 -4.44 -5.23 29.07
CA LYS A 411 -5.50 -6.04 29.67
C LYS A 411 -4.95 -7.30 30.36
N ALA A 412 -3.90 -7.89 29.79
CA ALA A 412 -3.21 -9.03 30.37
C ALA A 412 -2.25 -8.68 31.52
N GLY A 413 -1.97 -7.39 31.78
CA GLY A 413 -0.97 -6.96 32.76
C GLY A 413 0.46 -7.35 32.37
N ALA A 414 0.73 -7.50 31.07
CA ALA A 414 1.98 -8.05 30.53
C ALA A 414 2.92 -6.98 29.94
N LEU A 415 2.58 -5.70 30.03
CA LEU A 415 3.42 -4.61 29.54
C LEU A 415 4.60 -4.36 30.49
N VAL A 416 5.81 -4.39 29.95
CA VAL A 416 7.04 -4.03 30.65
C VAL A 416 7.65 -2.82 29.95
N ASN A 417 7.53 -1.64 30.55
CA ASN A 417 8.16 -0.43 30.02
C ASN A 417 9.67 -0.50 30.24
N LEU A 418 10.45 -0.31 29.17
CA LEU A 418 11.91 -0.29 29.21
C LEU A 418 12.50 1.09 29.53
N ILE A 419 11.66 2.13 29.58
CA ILE A 419 12.06 3.46 30.06
C ILE A 419 12.09 3.44 31.59
N SER A 420 13.18 3.94 32.18
CA SER A 420 13.46 3.81 33.62
C SER A 420 12.79 4.84 34.53
N ASN A 421 12.35 5.99 34.00
CA ASN A 421 11.62 7.04 34.73
C ASN A 421 10.55 7.68 33.83
N PRO A 422 9.56 6.91 33.35
CA PRO A 422 8.58 7.41 32.41
C PRO A 422 7.69 8.50 33.01
N GLU A 423 7.46 8.51 34.33
CA GLU A 423 6.66 9.52 35.03
C GLU A 423 7.37 10.88 35.20
N CYS A 424 8.61 11.00 34.71
CA CYS A 424 9.42 12.21 34.88
C CYS A 424 9.49 12.66 36.35
N THR A 425 9.58 11.71 37.28
CA THR A 425 9.55 12.01 38.72
C THR A 425 10.94 12.37 39.24
N PRO A 426 11.07 13.39 40.11
CA PRO A 426 12.32 13.67 40.79
C PRO A 426 12.61 12.57 41.81
N LYS A 427 13.81 11.99 41.79
CA LYS A 427 14.24 11.04 42.83
C LYS A 427 14.77 11.80 44.05
N THR A 428 14.18 11.57 45.20
CA THR A 428 14.65 12.11 46.49
C THR A 428 16.05 11.58 46.83
N GLY A 429 17.02 12.49 47.00
CA GLY A 429 18.37 12.18 47.51
C GLY A 429 19.43 11.78 46.48
N GLU A 430 19.08 11.65 45.19
CA GLU A 430 20.08 11.50 44.13
C GLU A 430 20.62 12.89 43.73
N ALA A 431 21.95 13.03 43.64
CA ALA A 431 22.56 14.25 43.14
C ALA A 431 22.16 14.46 41.67
N MET A 432 21.79 15.70 41.32
CA MET A 432 21.55 16.05 39.93
C MET A 432 22.80 15.71 39.09
N PRO A 433 22.65 15.16 37.88
CA PRO A 433 23.79 14.79 37.06
C PRO A 433 24.76 15.96 36.86
N THR A 434 26.05 15.68 36.98
CA THR A 434 27.11 16.68 36.79
C THR A 434 27.12 17.14 35.33
N PRO A 435 27.26 18.45 35.03
CA PRO A 435 27.23 18.92 33.65
C PRO A 435 28.39 18.35 32.83
N ALA A 436 28.11 17.90 31.59
CA ALA A 436 29.15 17.75 30.57
C ALA A 436 29.43 19.11 29.90
N GLU A 437 30.62 19.30 29.32
CA GLU A 437 31.12 20.61 28.82
C GLU A 437 30.21 21.32 27.81
N ASP A 438 29.32 20.60 27.12
CA ASP A 438 28.41 21.13 26.08
C ASP A 438 26.95 21.40 26.56
N TRP A 439 26.69 21.48 27.89
CA TRP A 439 25.31 21.50 28.43
C TRP A 439 25.09 22.47 29.60
N VAL A 440 23.85 22.96 29.76
CA VAL A 440 23.41 23.71 30.96
C VAL A 440 22.75 22.74 31.97
N ALA A 441 23.18 22.81 33.22
CA ALA A 441 22.71 21.98 34.33
C ALA A 441 21.18 22.10 34.61
N GLY A 442 20.50 20.96 34.85
CA GLY A 442 19.83 20.75 36.15
C GLY A 442 18.31 20.91 36.32
N SER A 443 17.45 20.71 35.33
CA SER A 443 15.99 20.81 35.54
C SER A 443 15.18 19.55 35.26
N LEU A 444 15.75 18.51 34.66
CA LEU A 444 15.06 17.24 34.39
C LEU A 444 15.53 16.11 35.33
N PRO A 445 14.64 15.21 35.77
CA PRO A 445 15.01 14.07 36.60
C PRO A 445 15.87 13.02 35.89
N PRO A 446 16.50 12.09 36.65
CA PRO A 446 17.27 10.98 36.09
C PRO A 446 16.51 10.20 35.02
N GLY A 447 17.19 9.84 33.92
CA GLY A 447 16.60 9.16 32.77
C GLY A 447 16.12 10.08 31.65
N TRP A 448 15.98 11.38 31.93
CA TRP A 448 15.62 12.41 30.95
C TRP A 448 16.81 13.31 30.61
N SER A 449 16.89 13.72 29.36
CA SER A 449 17.82 14.74 28.87
C SER A 449 17.15 15.55 27.77
N PHE A 450 17.82 16.57 27.22
CA PHE A 450 17.32 17.36 26.11
C PHE A 450 18.43 17.67 25.12
N TRP A 451 18.08 18.15 23.93
CA TRP A 451 19.01 18.70 22.94
C TRP A 451 18.39 19.91 22.23
N GLN A 452 19.22 20.87 21.81
CA GLN A 452 18.81 22.07 21.08
C GLN A 452 19.86 22.46 20.02
N ALA A 453 19.41 22.89 18.84
CA ALA A 453 20.30 23.25 17.73
C ALA A 453 21.04 24.60 17.94
N GLU A 454 20.41 25.54 18.63
CA GLU A 454 20.95 26.88 18.91
C GLU A 454 20.95 27.09 20.43
N GLU A 455 22.13 27.29 21.02
CA GLU A 455 22.26 27.51 22.45
C GLU A 455 21.44 28.73 22.90
N LYS A 456 20.59 28.56 23.93
CA LYS A 456 19.90 29.62 24.70
C LYS A 456 18.70 30.31 24.05
N LEU A 457 18.06 29.76 23.01
CA LEU A 457 16.80 30.33 22.50
C LEU A 457 15.60 30.15 23.46
N GLY A 458 15.61 29.10 24.27
CA GLY A 458 14.46 28.70 25.10
C GLY A 458 14.88 27.88 26.32
N ALA A 459 13.90 27.33 27.03
CA ALA A 459 14.11 26.61 28.29
C ALA A 459 13.54 25.19 28.24
N PHE A 460 14.25 24.26 28.89
CA PHE A 460 13.81 22.89 29.17
C PHE A 460 13.76 22.67 30.68
N GLY A 461 12.82 21.88 31.19
CA GLY A 461 12.82 21.48 32.59
C GLY A 461 11.60 20.72 33.08
N LEU A 462 11.61 20.34 34.35
CA LEU A 462 10.50 19.69 35.04
C LEU A 462 9.40 20.69 35.38
N ASP A 463 8.17 20.36 35.01
CA ASP A 463 6.97 20.97 35.58
C ASP A 463 6.45 20.08 36.70
N SER A 464 6.27 20.62 37.91
CA SER A 464 5.76 19.91 39.10
C SER A 464 4.29 20.25 39.42
N SER A 465 3.62 20.96 38.51
CA SER A 465 2.20 21.32 38.60
C SER A 465 1.33 20.61 37.57
N LYS A 466 1.93 19.98 36.58
CA LYS A 466 1.27 19.35 35.43
C LYS A 466 1.95 18.04 35.09
N GLY A 467 1.18 16.97 35.05
CA GLY A 467 1.58 15.63 34.61
C GLY A 467 0.38 14.84 34.14
N ARG A 468 0.62 13.70 33.48
CA ARG A 468 -0.42 12.81 32.99
C ARG A 468 -0.75 11.76 34.06
N GLY A 469 -1.74 12.04 34.88
CA GLY A 469 -2.12 11.16 36.00
C GLY A 469 -1.33 11.42 37.29
N ASP A 470 -0.36 12.31 37.26
CA ASP A 470 0.32 12.88 38.42
C ASP A 470 0.55 14.40 38.24
N LYS A 471 1.62 14.94 38.83
CA LYS A 471 1.96 16.37 38.76
C LYS A 471 3.27 16.65 38.02
N PHE A 472 3.92 15.65 37.43
CA PHE A 472 5.25 15.79 36.87
C PHE A 472 5.25 15.62 35.35
N SER A 473 5.95 16.50 34.63
CA SER A 473 6.18 16.31 33.19
C SER A 473 7.39 17.09 32.71
N ALA A 474 7.95 16.68 31.57
CA ALA A 474 9.04 17.38 30.92
C ALA A 474 8.49 18.53 30.07
N ARG A 475 8.86 19.77 30.39
CA ARG A 475 8.41 21.01 29.74
C ARG A 475 9.50 21.62 28.86
N ALA A 476 9.14 22.03 27.65
CA ALA A 476 9.97 22.86 26.78
C ALA A 476 9.23 24.15 26.40
N GLU A 477 9.93 25.29 26.39
CA GLU A 477 9.39 26.61 26.06
C GLU A 477 10.32 27.38 25.12
N GLY A 478 9.78 27.86 23.99
CA GLY A 478 10.51 28.75 23.06
C GLY A 478 11.81 28.17 22.50
N THR A 479 11.95 26.86 22.43
CA THR A 479 13.23 26.18 22.15
C THR A 479 13.67 26.23 20.69
N GLY A 480 12.88 26.79 19.78
CA GLY A 480 13.22 26.84 18.36
C GLY A 480 13.28 25.43 17.79
N ASN A 481 14.47 24.84 17.68
CA ASN A 481 14.66 23.44 17.27
C ASN A 481 15.32 22.65 18.41
N GLY A 482 14.55 21.80 19.08
CA GLY A 482 15.06 20.94 20.15
C GLY A 482 14.12 19.81 20.52
N CYS A 483 14.57 18.96 21.44
CA CYS A 483 13.83 17.77 21.85
C CYS A 483 14.15 17.35 23.29
N MET A 484 13.18 16.66 23.91
CA MET A 484 13.38 15.84 25.10
C MET A 484 13.82 14.44 24.68
N ILE A 485 14.67 13.82 25.49
CA ILE A 485 15.36 12.57 25.19
C ILE A 485 15.16 11.59 26.32
N VAL A 486 14.65 10.40 25.99
CA VAL A 486 14.72 9.20 26.82
C VAL A 486 15.30 8.04 26.02
N LYS A 487 15.81 7.02 26.71
CA LYS A 487 16.54 5.91 26.11
C LYS A 487 16.07 4.57 26.67
N ALA A 488 16.07 3.54 25.81
CA ALA A 488 15.80 2.16 26.19
C ALA A 488 16.87 1.23 25.61
N SER A 489 17.32 0.24 26.39
CA SER A 489 18.14 -0.85 25.87
C SER A 489 17.30 -1.79 25.02
N VAL A 490 17.79 -2.13 23.83
CA VAL A 490 17.05 -2.91 22.83
C VAL A 490 17.93 -3.97 22.16
N GLN A 491 17.29 -4.90 21.46
CA GLN A 491 17.94 -5.98 20.72
C GLN A 491 17.77 -5.77 19.22
N ALA A 492 18.87 -5.86 18.46
CA ALA A 492 18.84 -5.80 17.01
C ALA A 492 17.89 -6.86 16.40
N GLY A 493 17.16 -6.48 15.36
CA GLY A 493 16.22 -7.35 14.64
C GLY A 493 14.95 -7.70 15.41
N ARG A 494 14.65 -6.97 16.49
CA ARG A 494 13.39 -7.08 17.26
C ARG A 494 12.54 -5.84 17.08
N LEU A 495 11.22 -6.02 17.12
CA LEU A 495 10.22 -4.96 17.05
C LEU A 495 9.92 -4.40 18.44
N TYR A 496 9.77 -3.09 18.51
CA TYR A 496 9.38 -2.37 19.73
C TYR A 496 8.23 -1.43 19.44
N VAL A 497 7.28 -1.36 20.37
CA VAL A 497 6.24 -0.34 20.37
C VAL A 497 6.73 0.84 21.20
N VAL A 498 6.68 2.03 20.62
CA VAL A 498 6.99 3.30 21.28
C VAL A 498 5.69 4.05 21.51
N GLU A 499 5.44 4.43 22.75
CA GLU A 499 4.29 5.24 23.15
C GLU A 499 4.80 6.50 23.86
N THR A 500 4.20 7.65 23.59
CA THR A 500 4.51 8.90 24.29
C THR A 500 3.27 9.77 24.39
N TRP A 501 3.31 10.78 25.28
CA TRP A 501 2.23 11.75 25.42
C TRP A 501 2.77 13.17 25.34
N CYS A 502 2.03 14.06 24.66
CA CYS A 502 2.34 15.49 24.66
C CYS A 502 1.11 16.35 25.01
N HIS A 503 1.33 17.52 25.58
CA HIS A 503 0.31 18.52 25.80
C HIS A 503 0.81 19.87 25.28
N GLY A 504 -0.06 20.65 24.62
CA GLY A 504 0.34 21.90 23.98
C GLY A 504 1.23 21.65 22.78
N GLY A 505 2.12 22.59 22.48
CA GLY A 505 3.00 22.52 21.32
C GLY A 505 2.33 22.86 19.99
N SER A 506 3.15 23.19 19.00
CA SER A 506 2.72 23.67 17.68
C SER A 506 2.64 22.52 16.69
N ASN A 507 3.72 21.75 16.55
CA ASN A 507 3.77 20.57 15.69
C ASN A 507 4.70 19.51 16.30
N PRO A 508 4.33 18.92 17.45
CA PRO A 508 5.18 17.95 18.10
C PRO A 508 5.26 16.65 17.29
N VAL A 509 6.45 16.05 17.29
CA VAL A 509 6.73 14.77 16.62
C VAL A 509 7.76 13.99 17.43
N VAL A 510 7.60 12.68 17.46
CA VAL A 510 8.60 11.78 18.02
C VAL A 510 9.47 11.24 16.91
N ARG A 511 10.78 11.29 17.12
CA ARG A 511 11.77 10.62 16.28
C ARG A 511 12.47 9.55 17.09
N VAL A 512 12.33 8.31 16.66
CA VAL A 512 13.04 7.16 17.21
C VAL A 512 14.35 7.00 16.45
N ARG A 513 15.47 7.00 17.17
CA ARG A 513 16.83 6.88 16.61
C ARG A 513 17.64 5.80 17.30
N TRP A 514 18.81 5.54 16.74
CA TRP A 514 19.59 4.36 17.04
C TRP A 514 21.00 4.70 17.52
N THR A 515 21.44 4.05 18.58
CA THR A 515 22.83 4.13 19.04
C THR A 515 23.41 2.74 19.32
N HIS A 516 24.73 2.64 19.24
CA HIS A 516 25.50 1.53 19.77
C HIS A 516 26.53 2.08 20.74
N ASN A 517 26.40 1.75 22.03
CA ASN A 517 27.29 2.25 23.09
C ASN A 517 27.45 3.79 23.05
N GLY A 518 26.33 4.50 22.87
CA GLY A 518 26.27 5.97 22.81
C GLY A 518 26.65 6.60 21.47
N VAL A 519 27.11 5.82 20.49
CA VAL A 519 27.44 6.33 19.14
C VAL A 519 26.24 6.19 18.22
N TRP A 520 25.83 7.27 17.56
CA TRP A 520 24.74 7.28 16.58
C TRP A 520 24.97 6.29 15.45
N GLN A 521 23.94 5.52 15.10
CA GLN A 521 23.96 4.53 14.03
C GLN A 521 22.83 4.81 13.03
N VAL A 522 23.06 4.40 11.78
CA VAL A 522 22.04 4.26 10.71
C VAL A 522 20.96 5.37 10.70
N PRO A 523 21.35 6.66 10.60
CA PRO A 523 20.41 7.79 10.72
C PRO A 523 19.30 7.80 9.66
N ASP A 524 19.50 7.08 8.54
CA ASP A 524 18.52 6.95 7.46
C ASP A 524 17.40 5.94 7.77
N GLN A 525 17.47 5.26 8.93
CA GLN A 525 16.46 4.29 9.38
C GLN A 525 15.65 4.79 10.59
N ASP A 526 15.69 6.10 10.86
CA ASP A 526 14.91 6.68 11.94
C ASP A 526 13.39 6.54 11.69
N VAL A 527 12.64 6.29 12.75
CA VAL A 527 11.17 6.17 12.68
C VAL A 527 10.54 7.44 13.24
N PHE A 528 9.56 7.99 12.51
CA PHE A 528 8.81 9.16 12.94
C PHE A 528 7.41 8.74 13.38
N ILE A 529 6.99 9.23 14.55
CA ILE A 529 5.68 8.95 15.13
C ILE A 529 4.99 10.29 15.37
N ASN A 530 3.81 10.43 14.79
CA ASN A 530 2.97 11.61 14.96
C ASN A 530 2.10 11.46 16.20
N TYR A 531 1.82 12.58 16.85
CA TYR A 531 0.79 12.63 17.89
C TYR A 531 -0.60 12.71 17.25
N GLU A 532 -1.58 12.08 17.91
CA GLU A 532 -3.00 12.16 17.58
C GLU A 532 -3.44 13.63 17.52
N THR A 533 -4.23 14.01 16.52
CA THR A 533 -4.66 15.40 16.34
C THR A 533 -5.65 15.86 17.41
N THR A 534 -6.45 14.92 17.93
CA THR A 534 -7.45 15.19 18.96
C THR A 534 -6.87 14.84 20.33
N PRO A 535 -6.78 15.81 21.27
CA PRO A 535 -6.36 15.51 22.63
C PRO A 535 -7.44 14.74 23.41
N ASP A 536 -7.03 14.05 24.46
CA ASP A 536 -7.93 13.47 25.45
C ASP A 536 -8.62 14.55 26.31
N ALA A 537 -9.45 14.11 27.26
CA ALA A 537 -10.21 14.99 28.15
C ALA A 537 -9.33 15.88 29.05
N GLN A 538 -8.04 15.55 29.21
CA GLN A 538 -7.06 16.31 29.99
C GLN A 538 -6.15 17.18 29.12
N GLY A 539 -6.36 17.19 27.79
CA GLY A 539 -5.57 17.99 26.85
C GLY A 539 -4.32 17.28 26.32
N TRP A 540 -4.12 16.01 26.63
CA TRP A 540 -2.95 15.24 26.18
C TRP A 540 -3.22 14.54 24.86
N ARG A 541 -2.26 14.60 23.94
CA ARG A 541 -2.25 13.86 22.68
C ARG A 541 -1.32 12.66 22.80
N ARG A 542 -1.75 11.52 22.28
CA ARG A 542 -1.00 10.26 22.31
C ARG A 542 -0.21 10.08 21.02
N GLY A 543 1.03 9.62 21.11
CA GLY A 543 1.82 9.16 19.97
C GLY A 543 2.14 7.68 20.14
N VAL A 544 1.82 6.84 19.14
CA VAL A 544 2.09 5.40 19.16
C VAL A 544 2.66 4.98 17.81
N GLY A 545 3.77 4.23 17.83
CA GLY A 545 4.34 3.66 16.62
C GLY A 545 5.19 2.43 16.89
N VAL A 546 5.66 1.81 15.82
CA VAL A 546 6.47 0.59 15.85
C VAL A 546 7.83 0.86 15.23
N ALA A 547 8.89 0.35 15.84
CA ALA A 547 10.23 0.45 15.32
C ALA A 547 10.92 -0.93 15.34
N GLU A 548 11.41 -1.38 14.18
CA GLU A 548 12.30 -2.53 14.09
C GLU A 548 13.73 -2.06 14.31
N VAL A 549 14.43 -2.68 15.27
CA VAL A 549 15.79 -2.26 15.62
C VAL A 549 16.76 -2.69 14.53
N PRO A 550 17.52 -1.77 13.92
CA PRO A 550 18.48 -2.13 12.88
C PRO A 550 19.60 -3.04 13.38
N ALA A 551 20.26 -3.73 12.45
CA ALA A 551 21.45 -4.52 12.76
C ALA A 551 22.55 -3.65 13.39
N GLY A 552 23.23 -4.19 14.41
CA GLY A 552 24.34 -3.50 15.09
C GLY A 552 23.92 -2.43 16.11
N VAL A 553 22.62 -2.27 16.40
CA VAL A 553 22.10 -1.30 17.38
C VAL A 553 21.80 -2.00 18.71
N ASN A 554 22.06 -1.33 19.84
CA ASN A 554 21.71 -1.83 21.19
C ASN A 554 20.93 -0.84 22.07
N GLU A 555 20.73 0.39 21.61
CA GLU A 555 19.95 1.40 22.31
C GLU A 555 19.04 2.16 21.33
N LEU A 556 17.79 2.30 21.76
CA LEU A 556 16.75 3.08 21.09
C LEU A 556 16.63 4.40 21.83
N VAL A 557 16.69 5.51 21.09
CA VAL A 557 16.59 6.87 21.61
C VAL A 557 15.29 7.49 21.13
N VAL A 558 14.43 7.87 22.07
CA VAL A 558 13.15 8.54 21.79
C VAL A 558 13.37 10.05 21.91
N LEU A 559 13.30 10.75 20.79
CA LEU A 559 13.40 12.21 20.70
C LEU A 559 12.00 12.79 20.56
N MET A 560 11.47 13.36 21.63
CA MET A 560 10.19 14.08 21.61
C MET A 560 10.47 15.55 21.30
N SER A 561 10.12 15.96 20.09
CA SER A 561 10.53 17.26 19.53
C SER A 561 9.34 18.12 19.17
N ASP A 562 9.53 19.44 19.19
CA ASP A 562 8.60 20.42 18.64
C ASP A 562 9.40 21.65 18.18
N ARG A 563 8.86 22.40 17.22
CA ARG A 563 9.45 23.66 16.77
C ARG A 563 8.75 24.84 17.42
N LEU A 564 9.19 25.24 18.60
CA LEU A 564 8.52 26.25 19.44
C LEU A 564 9.03 27.67 19.15
N ALA A 565 8.11 28.58 18.83
CA ALA A 565 8.37 30.01 18.82
C ALA A 565 8.45 30.59 20.26
N PRO A 566 9.02 31.80 20.47
CA PRO A 566 9.03 32.43 21.79
C PRO A 566 7.63 32.52 22.41
N GLY A 567 7.48 32.05 23.65
CA GLY A 567 6.21 31.99 24.38
C GLY A 567 5.36 30.75 24.11
N GLU A 568 5.71 29.91 23.13
CA GLU A 568 5.07 28.60 22.94
C GLU A 568 5.66 27.57 23.91
N THR A 569 4.80 26.69 24.43
CA THR A 569 5.19 25.65 25.39
C THR A 569 4.60 24.31 24.99
N VAL A 570 5.40 23.25 25.15
CA VAL A 570 4.96 21.85 25.06
C VAL A 570 5.39 21.10 26.33
N TRP A 571 4.57 20.14 26.73
CA TRP A 571 4.91 19.17 27.77
C TRP A 571 4.95 17.77 27.15
N PHE A 572 5.90 16.95 27.57
CA PHE A 572 6.03 15.55 27.21
C PHE A 572 6.03 14.69 28.47
N ASP A 573 5.38 13.54 28.42
CA ASP A 573 5.21 12.68 29.58
C ASP A 573 4.96 11.21 29.21
N GLN A 574 5.17 10.33 30.19
CA GLN A 574 4.95 8.88 30.12
C GLN A 574 5.44 8.22 28.84
N PRO A 575 6.69 8.48 28.39
CA PRO A 575 7.24 7.73 27.28
C PRO A 575 7.41 6.27 27.68
N ALA A 576 7.11 5.39 26.76
CA ALA A 576 7.26 3.97 26.96
C ALA A 576 7.83 3.29 25.73
N VAL A 577 8.65 2.28 25.99
CA VAL A 577 9.19 1.39 24.98
C VAL A 577 8.91 -0.02 25.43
N TYR A 578 8.15 -0.76 24.64
CA TYR A 578 7.73 -2.12 24.93
C TYR A 578 8.30 -3.08 23.89
N ALA A 579 8.91 -4.17 24.34
CA ALA A 579 9.38 -5.20 23.43
C ALA A 579 8.17 -5.99 22.86
N MET A 580 8.01 -5.97 21.54
CA MET A 580 7.05 -6.83 20.87
C MET A 580 7.64 -8.24 20.79
N GLU A 581 6.81 -9.24 21.08
CA GLU A 581 7.15 -10.67 20.96
C GLU A 581 6.86 -11.19 19.57
#